data_AF-A0A090RYG8-F1
#
_entry.id   AF-A0A090RYG8-F1
#
_cell.length_a   1.000
_cell.length_b   1.000
_cell.length_c   1.000
_cell.angle_alpha   90.00
_cell.angle_beta   90.00
_cell.angle_gamma   90.00
#
_symmetry.space_group_name_H-M   'P 1'
#
loop_
_entity.id
_entity.type
_entity.pdbx_description
1 polymer ?
#
loop_
_entity_poly.entity_id
_entity_poly.type
_entity_poly.pdbx_seq_one_letter_code
_entity_poly.pdbx_strand_id
1 'polypeptide(L)'
;MHVVPIHMPPLRERDRDIVTLAEHFLRIYSKQDGRKFETIAKDAQRYLKRYPWPGNVRQLQNIIRNIVVLNDEKSLGVSHLPPEVMASTATKSSASQASNNRLSVVQQTSPAPSPIVEAAPEMTTTSMPMESPVSHTSPNAEPSNSQGVTIRPMWQIERETIQQAIDYCDGNVLNAAVLLELSPSTVYRKKQAWEAEDSAS
;
A
#
# COMPACT_ATOMS: atom_id res chain seq x y z
N MET A 1 -20.53 23.17 23.20
CA MET A 1 -20.57 23.23 21.72
C MET A 1 -21.32 22.01 21.21
N HIS A 2 -22.17 22.14 20.19
CA HIS A 2 -22.77 21.00 19.52
C HIS A 2 -22.04 20.73 18.20
N VAL A 3 -21.54 19.52 18.03
CA VAL A 3 -21.01 19.02 16.75
C VAL A 3 -22.14 18.27 16.07
N VAL A 4 -22.55 18.70 14.87
CA VAL A 4 -23.55 17.98 14.08
C VAL A 4 -22.87 16.81 13.37
N PRO A 5 -23.25 15.55 13.62
CA PRO A 5 -22.62 14.40 12.97
C PRO A 5 -23.02 14.34 11.50
N ILE A 6 -22.05 14.46 10.59
CA ILE A 6 -22.25 14.28 9.16
C ILE A 6 -22.06 12.79 8.83
N HIS A 7 -23.15 12.08 8.57
CA HIS A 7 -23.08 10.70 8.09
C HIS A 7 -22.72 10.69 6.60
N MET A 8 -21.53 10.18 6.26
CA MET A 8 -21.11 10.00 4.87
C MET A 8 -21.53 8.61 4.37
N PRO A 9 -22.53 8.49 3.46
CA PRO A 9 -22.91 7.19 2.92
C PRO A 9 -21.78 6.61 2.05
N PRO A 10 -21.59 5.28 2.07
CA PRO A 10 -20.55 4.60 1.32
C PRO A 10 -20.74 4.72 -0.20
N LEU A 11 -19.65 4.56 -0.94
CA LEU A 11 -19.59 4.88 -2.36
C LEU A 11 -20.59 4.07 -3.22
N ARG A 12 -20.87 2.82 -2.82
CA ARG A 12 -21.86 1.92 -3.44
C ARG A 12 -23.32 2.41 -3.38
N GLU A 13 -23.64 3.36 -2.50
CA GLU A 13 -24.99 3.95 -2.39
C GLU A 13 -25.12 5.20 -3.29
N ARG A 14 -24.09 5.49 -4.08
CA ARG A 14 -23.93 6.70 -4.90
C ARG A 14 -23.50 6.34 -6.33
N ASP A 15 -24.23 5.44 -7.00
CA ASP A 15 -23.90 4.88 -8.33
C ASP A 15 -23.55 5.91 -9.42
N ARG A 16 -24.14 7.11 -9.35
CA ARG A 16 -23.86 8.22 -10.28
C ARG A 16 -22.48 8.84 -10.02
N ASP A 17 -22.08 8.93 -8.76
CA ASP A 17 -20.85 9.57 -8.33
C ASP A 17 -19.63 8.68 -8.59
N ILE A 18 -19.80 7.35 -8.63
CA ILE A 18 -18.73 6.39 -8.96
C ILE A 18 -18.04 6.76 -10.28
N VAL A 19 -18.83 6.98 -11.34
CA VAL A 19 -18.28 7.32 -12.67
C VAL A 19 -17.69 8.73 -12.66
N THR A 20 -18.40 9.70 -12.11
CA THR A 20 -17.93 11.10 -12.03
C THR A 20 -16.60 11.21 -11.27
N LEU A 21 -16.44 10.48 -10.17
CA LEU A 21 -15.19 10.41 -9.40
C LEU A 21 -14.10 9.66 -10.18
N ALA A 22 -14.44 8.56 -10.86
CA ALA A 22 -13.48 7.82 -11.68
C ALA A 22 -12.92 8.68 -12.83
N GLU A 23 -13.79 9.39 -13.56
CA GLU A 23 -13.40 10.32 -14.63
C GLU A 23 -12.57 11.50 -14.09
N HIS A 24 -12.95 12.02 -12.91
CA HIS A 24 -12.20 13.07 -12.22
C HIS A 24 -10.77 12.61 -11.84
N PHE A 25 -10.62 11.43 -11.23
CA PHE A 25 -9.32 10.86 -10.89
C PHE A 25 -8.49 10.51 -12.12
N LEU A 26 -9.12 9.96 -13.17
CA LEU A 26 -8.48 9.64 -14.44
C LEU A 26 -7.81 10.89 -15.00
N ARG A 27 -8.56 12.00 -15.11
CA ARG A 27 -8.05 13.28 -15.63
C ARG A 27 -6.93 13.88 -14.76
N ILE A 28 -7.01 13.74 -13.43
CA ILE A 28 -5.95 14.24 -12.53
C ILE A 28 -4.65 13.46 -12.75
N TYR A 29 -4.70 12.13 -12.66
CA TYR A 29 -3.49 11.31 -12.78
C TYR A 29 -2.92 11.35 -14.20
N SER A 30 -3.76 11.36 -15.24
CA SER A 30 -3.28 11.44 -16.62
C SER A 30 -2.51 12.74 -16.89
N LYS A 31 -2.95 13.85 -16.28
CA LYS A 31 -2.21 15.12 -16.35
C LYS A 31 -0.91 15.10 -15.53
N GLN A 32 -0.88 14.39 -14.40
CA GLN A 32 0.31 14.29 -13.53
C GLN A 32 1.40 13.42 -14.16
N ASP A 33 1.03 12.25 -14.68
CA ASP A 33 1.92 11.26 -15.27
C ASP A 33 2.17 11.50 -16.77
N GLY A 34 1.58 12.53 -17.38
CA GLY A 34 1.75 12.89 -18.80
C GLY A 34 1.06 11.95 -19.80
N ARG A 35 0.09 11.16 -19.35
CA ARG A 35 -0.61 10.11 -20.14
C ARG A 35 -1.82 10.66 -20.89
N LYS A 36 -2.26 9.93 -21.93
CA LYS A 36 -3.33 10.34 -22.87
C LYS A 36 -4.73 9.79 -22.55
N PHE A 37 -4.97 9.29 -21.34
CA PHE A 37 -6.28 8.78 -20.94
C PHE A 37 -7.32 9.93 -20.87
N GLU A 38 -8.26 9.94 -21.81
CA GLU A 38 -9.30 10.96 -21.92
C GLU A 38 -10.68 10.47 -21.43
N THR A 39 -10.97 9.17 -21.55
CA THR A 39 -12.33 8.61 -21.35
C THR A 39 -12.32 7.24 -20.68
N ILE A 40 -13.43 6.87 -20.03
CA ILE A 40 -13.68 5.52 -19.53
C ILE A 40 -14.70 4.83 -20.46
N ALA A 41 -14.35 3.66 -21.00
CA ALA A 41 -15.24 2.90 -21.87
C ALA A 41 -16.53 2.51 -21.12
N LYS A 42 -17.69 2.57 -21.81
CA LYS A 42 -19.01 2.23 -21.23
C LYS A 42 -19.04 0.85 -20.57
N ASP A 43 -18.23 -0.08 -21.06
CA ASP A 43 -18.10 -1.43 -20.54
C ASP A 43 -17.38 -1.43 -19.19
N ALA A 44 -16.22 -0.77 -19.09
CA ALA A 44 -15.51 -0.58 -17.83
C ALA A 44 -16.37 0.16 -16.78
N GLN A 45 -17.16 1.16 -17.20
CA GLN A 45 -18.11 1.84 -16.30
C GLN A 45 -19.15 0.88 -15.67
N ARG A 46 -19.59 -0.17 -16.38
CA ARG A 46 -20.52 -1.17 -15.83
C ARG A 46 -19.86 -2.00 -14.72
N TYR A 47 -18.60 -2.36 -14.88
CA TYR A 47 -17.82 -3.05 -13.84
C TYR A 47 -17.60 -2.15 -12.61
N LEU A 48 -17.15 -0.91 -12.82
CA LEU A 48 -16.94 0.06 -11.74
C LEU A 48 -18.21 0.31 -10.91
N LYS A 49 -19.40 0.41 -11.53
CA LYS A 49 -20.68 0.56 -10.81
C LYS A 49 -21.10 -0.69 -10.03
N ARG A 50 -20.69 -1.89 -10.48
CA ARG A 50 -21.19 -3.17 -9.93
C ARG A 50 -20.34 -3.71 -8.78
N TYR A 51 -19.11 -3.21 -8.65
CA TYR A 51 -18.18 -3.52 -7.56
C TYR A 51 -18.59 -2.84 -6.24
N PRO A 52 -18.50 -3.51 -5.08
CA PRO A 52 -19.04 -2.98 -3.81
C PRO A 52 -18.18 -1.91 -3.12
N TRP A 53 -16.97 -1.63 -3.62
CA TRP A 53 -16.03 -0.64 -3.08
C TRP A 53 -15.82 -0.71 -1.54
N PRO A 54 -15.33 -1.84 -0.98
CA PRO A 54 -15.06 -1.96 0.46
C PRO A 54 -14.15 -0.85 1.01
N GLY A 55 -13.20 -0.34 0.24
CA GLY A 55 -12.36 0.81 0.61
C GLY A 55 -12.91 2.18 0.16
N ASN A 56 -14.18 2.26 -0.23
CA ASN A 56 -14.88 3.45 -0.73
C ASN A 56 -14.05 4.23 -1.77
N VAL A 57 -14.07 5.57 -1.69
CA VAL A 57 -13.38 6.49 -2.60
C VAL A 57 -11.87 6.26 -2.64
N ARG A 58 -11.23 5.85 -1.52
CA ARG A 58 -9.78 5.59 -1.49
C ARG A 58 -9.40 4.41 -2.37
N GLN A 59 -10.22 3.36 -2.41
CA GLN A 59 -9.98 2.21 -3.28
C GLN A 59 -10.18 2.56 -4.76
N LEU A 60 -11.22 3.33 -5.09
CA LEU A 60 -11.43 3.84 -6.45
C LEU A 60 -10.25 4.71 -6.91
N GLN A 61 -9.84 5.66 -6.08
CA GLN A 61 -8.69 6.54 -6.35
C GLN A 61 -7.41 5.75 -6.59
N ASN A 62 -7.10 4.77 -5.74
CA ASN A 62 -5.91 3.92 -5.88
C ASN A 62 -5.97 3.09 -7.18
N ILE A 63 -7.10 2.45 -7.48
CA ILE A 63 -7.25 1.63 -8.70
C ILE A 63 -7.08 2.50 -9.95
N ILE A 64 -7.72 3.66 -10.02
CA ILE A 64 -7.60 4.56 -11.18
C ILE A 64 -6.16 5.11 -11.32
N ARG A 65 -5.49 5.46 -10.21
CA ARG A 65 -4.07 5.84 -10.25
C ARG A 65 -3.21 4.71 -10.83
N ASN A 66 -3.32 3.51 -10.28
CA ASN A 66 -2.52 2.37 -10.74
C ASN A 66 -2.73 2.11 -12.24
N ILE A 67 -3.97 2.21 -12.72
CA ILE A 67 -4.29 2.04 -14.15
C ILE A 67 -3.58 3.08 -15.02
N VAL A 68 -3.66 4.37 -14.65
CA VAL A 68 -3.01 5.45 -15.41
C VAL A 68 -1.49 5.31 -15.40
N VAL A 69 -0.91 4.88 -14.29
CA VAL A 69 0.54 4.80 -14.13
C VAL A 69 1.12 3.62 -14.93
N LEU A 70 0.41 2.49 -14.97
CA LEU A 70 0.81 1.23 -15.61
C LEU A 70 0.47 1.14 -17.11
N ASN A 71 -0.35 2.03 -17.67
CA ASN A 71 -0.87 1.93 -19.04
C ASN A 71 -0.82 3.27 -19.78
N ASP A 72 -0.74 3.22 -21.11
CA ASP A 72 -0.53 4.38 -21.99
C ASP A 72 -1.65 4.58 -23.03
N GLU A 73 -2.84 4.05 -22.75
CA GLU A 73 -3.96 4.10 -23.69
C GLU A 73 -4.75 5.41 -23.67
N LYS A 74 -5.53 5.63 -24.73
CA LYS A 74 -6.43 6.79 -24.84
C LYS A 74 -7.74 6.62 -24.04
N SER A 75 -8.16 5.38 -23.77
CA SER A 75 -9.45 5.08 -23.14
C SER A 75 -9.34 3.90 -22.17
N LEU A 76 -9.92 4.04 -20.97
CA LEU A 76 -9.92 2.98 -19.96
C LEU A 76 -10.93 1.89 -20.36
N GLY A 77 -10.45 0.86 -21.06
CA GLY A 77 -11.14 -0.40 -21.36
C GLY A 77 -11.18 -1.39 -20.18
N VAL A 78 -11.95 -2.48 -20.32
CA VAL A 78 -12.13 -3.51 -19.28
C VAL A 78 -10.83 -4.24 -18.93
N SER A 79 -9.94 -4.44 -19.92
CA SER A 79 -8.61 -5.05 -19.80
C SER A 79 -7.73 -4.41 -18.72
N HIS A 80 -7.91 -3.12 -18.45
CA HIS A 80 -7.14 -2.39 -17.45
C HIS A 80 -7.67 -2.56 -16.02
N LEU A 81 -8.91 -3.02 -15.85
CA LEU A 81 -9.49 -3.16 -14.52
C LEU A 81 -8.85 -4.35 -13.78
N PRO A 82 -8.56 -4.22 -12.48
CA PRO A 82 -8.01 -5.34 -11.72
C PRO A 82 -9.01 -6.50 -11.64
N PRO A 83 -8.53 -7.75 -11.52
CA PRO A 83 -9.36 -8.96 -11.61
C PRO A 83 -10.47 -9.00 -10.55
N GLU A 84 -10.28 -8.40 -9.38
CA GLU A 84 -11.32 -8.29 -8.33
C GLU A 84 -12.58 -7.54 -8.81
N VAL A 85 -12.37 -6.47 -9.58
CA VAL A 85 -13.44 -5.62 -10.13
C VAL A 85 -14.16 -6.35 -11.26
N MET A 86 -13.43 -7.15 -12.05
CA MET A 86 -13.99 -8.00 -13.10
C MET A 86 -14.78 -9.20 -12.55
N ALA A 87 -14.22 -9.93 -11.57
CA ALA A 87 -14.83 -11.13 -10.99
C ALA A 87 -16.18 -10.86 -10.30
N SER A 88 -16.34 -9.67 -9.72
CA SER A 88 -17.54 -9.27 -8.99
C SER A 88 -18.84 -9.22 -9.83
N THR A 89 -18.76 -9.29 -11.16
CA THR A 89 -19.96 -9.37 -12.01
C THR A 89 -20.50 -10.78 -12.20
N ALA A 90 -19.66 -11.83 -12.08
CA ALA A 90 -20.02 -13.21 -12.41
C ALA A 90 -21.05 -13.81 -11.44
N THR A 91 -20.89 -13.54 -10.14
CA THR A 91 -21.68 -14.18 -9.07
C THR A 91 -23.17 -13.77 -9.04
N LYS A 92 -23.54 -12.69 -9.73
CA LYS A 92 -24.94 -12.18 -9.74
C LYS A 92 -25.85 -12.83 -10.80
N SER A 93 -25.38 -13.83 -11.55
CA SER A 93 -26.20 -14.52 -12.57
C SER A 93 -26.61 -15.96 -12.22
N SER A 94 -26.16 -16.50 -11.08
CA SER A 94 -26.43 -17.89 -10.65
C SER A 94 -27.14 -18.02 -9.30
N ALA A 95 -27.51 -16.90 -8.66
CA ALA A 95 -28.11 -16.86 -7.34
C ALA A 95 -29.65 -16.98 -7.39
N SER A 96 -30.14 -18.16 -7.77
CA SER A 96 -31.55 -18.57 -7.59
C SER A 96 -31.68 -20.07 -7.32
N GLN A 97 -30.91 -20.56 -6.33
CA GLN A 97 -31.16 -21.79 -5.58
C GLN A 97 -30.29 -21.84 -4.31
N ALA A 98 -30.66 -22.71 -3.36
CA ALA A 98 -30.04 -22.91 -2.05
C ALA A 98 -30.25 -21.78 -1.01
N SER A 99 -31.48 -21.69 -0.50
CA SER A 99 -31.80 -21.05 0.79
C SER A 99 -31.31 -21.89 1.98
N ASN A 100 -31.10 -21.22 3.13
CA ASN A 100 -30.97 -21.76 4.50
C ASN A 100 -29.67 -22.54 4.79
N ASN A 101 -28.84 -22.11 5.76
CA ASN A 101 -29.21 -22.26 7.18
C ASN A 101 -28.51 -21.27 8.16
N ARG A 102 -29.31 -20.77 9.11
CA ARG A 102 -28.98 -20.27 10.47
C ARG A 102 -27.99 -19.12 10.72
N LEU A 103 -28.57 -17.99 11.14
CA LEU A 103 -28.13 -17.17 12.28
C LEU A 103 -28.07 -18.06 13.55
N SER A 104 -27.32 -17.81 14.63
CA SER A 104 -27.28 -16.63 15.53
C SER A 104 -26.21 -16.90 16.64
N VAL A 105 -25.87 -16.10 17.68
CA VAL A 105 -26.27 -14.77 18.21
C VAL A 105 -25.20 -14.29 19.24
N VAL A 106 -24.93 -12.97 19.38
CA VAL A 106 -24.39 -12.27 20.61
C VAL A 106 -22.91 -12.57 21.01
N GLN A 107 -22.08 -11.65 21.54
CA GLN A 107 -22.32 -10.39 22.31
C GLN A 107 -21.34 -9.24 21.99
N GLN A 108 -21.77 -8.01 22.29
CA GLN A 108 -20.94 -6.80 22.45
C GLN A 108 -20.04 -6.94 23.72
N THR A 109 -18.94 -6.20 23.94
CA THR A 109 -18.86 -4.74 24.10
C THR A 109 -17.44 -4.17 23.93
N SER A 110 -17.35 -2.87 23.64
CA SER A 110 -16.24 -2.00 24.07
C SER A 110 -16.78 -1.05 25.14
N PRO A 111 -15.94 -0.48 26.03
CA PRO A 111 -15.30 0.79 25.66
C PRO A 111 -13.88 1.01 26.22
N ALA A 112 -13.17 2.00 25.64
CA ALA A 112 -12.06 2.73 26.27
C ALA A 112 -12.63 4.05 26.87
N PRO A 113 -12.00 4.78 27.83
CA PRO A 113 -10.60 5.23 27.77
C PRO A 113 -9.81 5.31 29.12
N SER A 114 -8.56 5.78 29.02
CA SER A 114 -7.54 6.12 30.06
C SER A 114 -7.96 7.31 31.00
N PRO A 115 -7.13 7.85 31.95
CA PRO A 115 -5.73 7.56 32.37
C PRO A 115 -5.46 7.53 33.91
N ILE A 116 -4.21 7.31 34.36
CA ILE A 116 -3.52 7.75 35.63
C ILE A 116 -2.01 7.40 35.45
N VAL A 117 -1.04 8.32 35.31
CA VAL A 117 -0.19 9.07 36.29
C VAL A 117 0.63 8.22 37.30
N GLU A 118 1.88 8.65 37.58
CA GLU A 118 2.73 8.30 38.77
C GLU A 118 3.39 6.89 38.81
N ALA A 119 4.67 6.67 39.18
CA ALA A 119 5.84 7.53 39.39
C ALA A 119 7.16 6.71 39.31
N ALA A 120 8.31 7.40 39.16
CA ALA A 120 9.64 6.89 39.54
C ALA A 120 9.82 7.07 41.07
N PRO A 121 10.67 6.32 41.82
CA PRO A 121 12.10 6.08 41.56
C PRO A 121 12.45 4.56 41.70
N GLU A 122 13.67 4.01 41.80
CA GLU A 122 14.95 4.49 42.38
C GLU A 122 16.21 3.95 41.69
N MET A 123 17.28 4.68 42.00
CA MET A 123 18.70 4.44 41.83
C MET A 123 19.16 3.00 42.10
N THR A 124 20.05 2.48 41.23
CA THR A 124 21.16 1.62 41.69
C THR A 124 22.45 2.05 41.01
N THR A 125 23.32 2.73 41.77
CA THR A 125 24.70 3.04 41.39
C THR A 125 25.59 1.82 41.59
N THR A 126 26.32 1.39 40.54
CA THR A 126 27.62 0.69 40.70
C THR A 126 28.55 1.03 39.53
N SER A 127 29.50 1.91 39.84
CA SER A 127 30.90 1.94 39.40
C SER A 127 31.32 1.49 37.98
N MET A 128 31.67 2.52 37.21
CA MET A 128 32.80 2.67 36.27
C MET A 128 34.10 1.87 36.60
N PRO A 129 35.07 1.70 35.67
CA PRO A 129 35.42 2.67 34.61
C PRO A 129 35.72 2.15 33.19
N MET A 130 35.89 3.15 32.30
CA MET A 130 36.38 3.03 30.94
C MET A 130 37.83 2.53 30.89
N GLU A 131 38.15 1.74 29.87
CA GLU A 131 39.41 1.93 29.13
C GLU A 131 39.16 1.73 27.64
N SER A 132 39.90 2.44 26.80
CA SER A 132 39.86 2.39 25.33
C SER A 132 41.29 2.18 24.82
N PRO A 133 41.51 2.22 23.49
CA PRO A 133 41.21 1.17 22.51
C PRO A 133 42.50 0.42 22.12
N VAL A 134 42.41 -0.86 21.70
CA VAL A 134 43.59 -1.60 21.19
C VAL A 134 43.35 -2.29 19.85
N SER A 135 43.87 -1.63 18.80
CA SER A 135 44.17 -2.26 17.52
C SER A 135 45.09 -3.46 17.73
N HIS A 136 44.71 -4.63 17.22
CA HIS A 136 45.60 -5.76 17.07
C HIS A 136 45.50 -6.31 15.64
N THR A 137 46.42 -5.84 14.80
CA THR A 137 46.80 -6.54 13.58
C THR A 137 47.35 -7.93 13.92
N SER A 138 46.91 -8.96 13.21
CA SER A 138 47.80 -10.09 12.91
C SER A 138 47.44 -10.73 11.56
N PRO A 139 48.42 -11.17 10.76
CA PRO A 139 48.20 -11.61 9.39
C PRO A 139 48.04 -13.14 9.27
N ASN A 140 47.74 -13.56 8.03
CA ASN A 140 48.06 -14.85 7.38
C ASN A 140 46.86 -15.74 6.98
N ALA A 141 47.10 -16.51 5.91
CA ALA A 141 46.24 -17.51 5.27
C ALA A 141 45.04 -16.98 4.45
N GLU A 142 45.29 -16.75 3.15
CA GLU A 142 44.26 -16.90 2.14
C GLU A 142 43.69 -18.34 2.15
N PRO A 143 42.38 -18.51 1.92
CA PRO A 143 41.85 -19.61 1.14
C PRO A 143 41.58 -19.09 -0.28
N SER A 144 42.54 -19.29 -1.19
CA SER A 144 42.39 -18.87 -2.58
C SER A 144 41.27 -19.68 -3.27
N ASN A 145 40.37 -18.96 -3.94
CA ASN A 145 39.41 -19.45 -4.95
C ASN A 145 38.17 -20.28 -4.49
N SER A 146 37.03 -19.59 -4.35
CA SER A 146 35.71 -20.03 -4.86
C SER A 146 34.71 -18.87 -4.75
N GLN A 147 34.55 -18.08 -5.83
CA GLN A 147 33.48 -17.05 -6.03
C GLN A 147 32.84 -16.52 -4.72
N GLY A 148 33.55 -15.64 -4.01
CA GLY A 148 33.23 -15.29 -2.62
C GLY A 148 31.84 -14.66 -2.45
N VAL A 149 30.87 -15.45 -1.98
CA VAL A 149 29.53 -14.97 -1.63
C VAL A 149 29.59 -14.21 -0.31
N THR A 150 29.78 -12.89 -0.38
CA THR A 150 29.66 -12.01 0.77
C THR A 150 28.20 -11.98 1.24
N ILE A 151 27.91 -12.62 2.37
CA ILE A 151 26.58 -12.61 2.98
C ILE A 151 26.27 -11.19 3.46
N ARG A 152 25.19 -10.60 2.96
CA ARG A 152 24.71 -9.26 3.32
C ARG A 152 23.42 -9.33 4.13
N PRO A 153 23.17 -8.41 5.07
CA PRO A 153 21.90 -8.35 5.80
C PRO A 153 20.70 -8.14 4.87
N MET A 154 19.59 -8.83 5.15
CA MET A 154 18.36 -8.72 4.34
C MET A 154 17.84 -7.28 4.18
N TRP A 155 17.95 -6.43 5.22
CA TRP A 155 17.51 -5.04 5.13
C TRP A 155 18.29 -4.25 4.06
N GLN A 156 19.56 -4.57 3.86
CA GLN A 156 20.43 -3.90 2.90
C GLN A 156 20.09 -4.33 1.48
N ILE A 157 19.83 -5.63 1.28
CA ILE A 157 19.34 -6.20 0.02
C ILE A 157 17.97 -5.60 -0.32
N GLU A 158 17.03 -5.58 0.62
CA GLU A 158 15.71 -4.97 0.42
C GLU A 158 15.80 -3.48 0.06
N ARG A 159 16.64 -2.69 0.74
CA ARG A 159 16.82 -1.25 0.45
C ARG A 159 17.38 -1.03 -0.95
N GLU A 160 18.44 -1.76 -1.31
CA GLU A 160 19.06 -1.67 -2.64
C GLU A 160 18.10 -2.14 -3.75
N THR A 161 17.47 -3.31 -3.60
CA THR A 161 16.54 -3.87 -4.60
C THR A 161 15.32 -2.96 -4.82
N ILE A 162 14.77 -2.39 -3.74
CA ILE A 162 13.66 -1.43 -3.86
C ILE A 162 14.11 -0.13 -4.55
N GLN A 163 15.26 0.43 -4.15
CA GLN A 163 15.75 1.67 -4.75
C GLN A 163 16.08 1.48 -6.24
N GLN A 164 16.80 0.40 -6.58
CA GLN A 164 17.14 0.07 -7.97
C GLN A 164 15.90 -0.10 -8.86
N ALA A 165 14.84 -0.73 -8.36
CA ALA A 165 13.59 -0.88 -9.11
C ALA A 165 12.85 0.46 -9.28
N ILE A 166 12.92 1.36 -8.29
CA ILE A 166 12.37 2.72 -8.38
C ILE A 166 13.15 3.54 -9.41
N ASP A 167 14.49 3.49 -9.38
CA ASP A 167 15.37 4.21 -10.31
C ASP A 167 15.19 3.71 -11.74
N TYR A 168 15.09 2.38 -11.94
CA TYR A 168 14.79 1.77 -13.24
C TYR A 168 13.43 2.20 -13.80
N CYS A 169 12.49 2.60 -12.94
CA CYS A 169 11.17 3.07 -13.32
C CYS A 169 11.06 4.61 -13.31
N ASP A 170 12.17 5.36 -13.42
CA ASP A 170 12.19 6.83 -13.40
C ASP A 170 11.49 7.45 -12.16
N GLY A 171 11.62 6.80 -10.99
CA GLY A 171 10.98 7.21 -9.74
C GLY A 171 9.57 6.65 -9.53
N ASN A 172 9.02 5.91 -10.49
CA ASN A 172 7.66 5.36 -10.44
C ASN A 172 7.57 4.13 -9.51
N VAL A 173 7.25 4.40 -8.25
CA VAL A 173 7.08 3.40 -7.16
C VAL A 173 6.05 2.30 -7.48
N LEU A 174 5.05 2.58 -8.32
CA LEU A 174 4.01 1.62 -8.68
C LEU A 174 4.52 0.59 -9.70
N ASN A 175 5.25 1.03 -10.72
CA ASN A 175 5.92 0.13 -11.66
C ASN A 175 7.00 -0.69 -10.96
N ALA A 176 7.78 -0.06 -10.08
CA ALA A 176 8.78 -0.74 -9.25
C ALA A 176 8.14 -1.84 -8.38
N ALA A 177 7.00 -1.57 -7.74
CA ALA A 177 6.29 -2.57 -6.95
C ALA A 177 5.84 -3.79 -7.79
N VAL A 178 5.38 -3.57 -9.02
CA VAL A 178 5.00 -4.65 -9.95
C VAL A 178 6.22 -5.48 -10.36
N LEU A 179 7.35 -4.86 -10.71
CA LEU A 179 8.58 -5.57 -11.07
C LEU A 179 9.17 -6.40 -9.91
N LEU A 180 8.92 -5.98 -8.67
CA LEU A 180 9.36 -6.67 -7.46
C LEU A 180 8.35 -7.72 -6.93
N GLU A 181 7.20 -7.88 -7.60
CA GLU A 181 6.08 -8.70 -7.12
C GLU A 181 5.59 -8.32 -5.70
N LEU A 182 5.77 -7.05 -5.31
CA LEU A 182 5.39 -6.51 -4.00
C LEU A 182 4.12 -5.66 -4.09
N SER A 183 3.38 -5.57 -2.98
CA SER A 183 2.32 -4.57 -2.88
C SER A 183 2.92 -3.15 -2.92
N PRO A 184 2.32 -2.18 -3.63
CA PRO A 184 2.80 -0.79 -3.62
C PRO A 184 2.89 -0.22 -2.20
N SER A 185 1.96 -0.60 -1.31
CA SER A 185 1.98 -0.23 0.11
C SER A 185 3.24 -0.72 0.84
N THR A 186 3.79 -1.88 0.48
CA THR A 186 5.07 -2.39 1.03
C THR A 186 6.21 -1.46 0.64
N VAL A 187 6.30 -1.10 -0.65
CA VAL A 187 7.37 -0.26 -1.20
C VAL A 187 7.29 1.16 -0.63
N TYR A 188 6.10 1.79 -0.65
CA TYR A 188 5.89 3.11 -0.03
C TYR A 188 6.21 3.14 1.46
N ARG A 189 5.87 2.07 2.22
CA ARG A 189 6.18 2.00 3.66
C ARG A 189 7.68 1.87 3.91
N LYS A 190 8.38 1.05 3.12
CA LYS A 190 9.84 0.86 3.24
C LYS A 190 10.59 2.14 2.89
N LYS A 191 10.23 2.79 1.77
CA LYS A 191 10.79 4.09 1.36
C LYS A 191 10.66 5.18 2.45
N GLN A 192 9.45 5.37 3.00
CA GLN A 192 9.22 6.37 4.06
C GLN A 192 10.01 6.11 5.35
N ALA A 193 10.33 4.84 5.67
CA ALA A 193 11.15 4.53 6.84
C ALA A 193 12.58 5.04 6.66
N TRP A 194 13.19 4.81 5.49
CA TRP A 194 14.54 5.28 5.19
C TRP A 194 14.61 6.80 5.04
N GLU A 195 13.61 7.43 4.41
CA GLU A 195 13.55 8.90 4.32
C GLU A 195 13.51 9.57 5.70
N ALA A 196 12.89 8.94 6.71
CA ALA A 196 12.88 9.42 8.09
C ALA A 196 14.22 9.20 8.82
N GLU A 197 14.93 8.10 8.54
CA GLU A 197 16.28 7.82 9.07
C GLU A 197 17.33 8.78 8.47
N ASP A 198 17.31 8.94 7.15
CA ASP A 198 18.24 9.81 6.41
C ASP A 198 18.00 11.30 6.73
N SER A 199 16.78 11.70 7.13
CA SER A 199 16.46 13.08 7.57
C SER A 199 16.76 13.37 9.05
N ALA A 200 17.13 12.35 9.82
CA ALA A 200 17.43 12.45 11.25
C ALA A 200 18.94 12.40 11.56
N SER A 201 19.78 12.36 10.52
CA SER A 201 21.24 12.31 10.57
C SER A 201 21.89 13.62 10.13
#